data_AF-A0A7W7CM16-F1
#
_entry.id   AF-A0A7W7CM16-F1
#
_cell.length_a   1.000
_cell.length_b   1.000
_cell.length_c   1.000
_cell.angle_alpha   90.00
_cell.angle_beta   90.00
_cell.angle_gamma   90.00
#
_symmetry.space_group_name_H-M   'P 1'
#
loop_
_entity.id
_entity.type
_entity.pdbx_description
1 polymer ?
#
loop_
_entity_poly.entity_id
_entity_poly.type
_entity_poly.pdbx_seq_one_letter_code
_entity_poly.pdbx_strand_id
1 'polypeptide(L)'
;MNLDDERTEAVARMWRDHVSLPFPGRLRSVDVAGVELAMLDADVAGHVSFWLDNRGCLDDRRRNALATRERQLDTVIPELTGEEAAYFRHLLDMAVLVLEA
;
A
#
# COMPACT_ATOMS: atom_id res chain seq x y z
N MET A 1 7.19 -9.15 -23.11
CA MET A 1 7.20 -8.72 -21.71
C MET A 1 6.43 -9.78 -20.95
N ASN A 2 6.97 -10.33 -19.86
CA ASN A 2 6.21 -11.29 -19.04
C ASN A 2 5.20 -10.50 -18.16
N LEU A 3 4.12 -11.14 -17.74
CA LEU A 3 3.10 -10.53 -16.88
C LEU A 3 3.70 -9.93 -15.61
N ASP A 4 4.73 -10.58 -15.07
CA ASP A 4 5.45 -10.11 -13.88
C ASP A 4 6.21 -8.80 -14.13
N ASP A 5 6.76 -8.61 -15.33
CA ASP A 5 7.44 -7.36 -15.72
C ASP A 5 6.42 -6.22 -15.89
N GLU A 6 5.27 -6.49 -16.51
CA GLU A 6 4.18 -5.51 -16.69
C GLU A 6 3.61 -5.04 -15.36
N ARG A 7 3.42 -5.98 -14.43
CA ARG A 7 3.01 -5.71 -13.05
C ARG A 7 4.06 -4.88 -12.30
N THR A 8 5.34 -5.25 -12.43
CA THR A 8 6.43 -4.50 -11.78
C THR A 8 6.49 -3.07 -12.27
N GLU A 9 6.37 -2.83 -13.58
CA GLU A 9 6.31 -1.47 -14.13
C GLU A 9 5.06 -0.71 -13.67
N ALA A 10 3.90 -1.38 -13.61
CA ALA A 10 2.66 -0.77 -13.11
C ALA A 10 2.80 -0.29 -11.66
N VAL A 11 3.29 -1.16 -10.76
CA VAL A 11 3.54 -0.81 -9.36
C VAL A 11 4.64 0.26 -9.25
N ALA A 12 5.70 0.20 -10.05
CA ALA A 12 6.75 1.21 -10.04
C ALA A 12 6.24 2.61 -10.44
N ARG A 13 5.30 2.69 -11.39
CA ARG A 13 4.63 3.95 -11.74
C ARG A 13 3.77 4.46 -10.59
N MET A 14 2.90 3.61 -10.03
CA MET A 14 2.04 3.97 -8.90
C MET A 14 2.86 4.41 -7.67
N TRP A 15 3.99 3.75 -7.43
CA TRP A 15 4.91 4.08 -6.35
C TRP A 15 5.53 5.46 -6.53
N ARG A 16 6.00 5.81 -7.73
CA ARG A 16 6.52 7.15 -8.04
C ARG A 16 5.49 8.26 -7.81
N ASP A 17 4.24 7.99 -8.14
CA ASP A 17 3.15 8.92 -7.86
C ASP A 17 2.92 9.03 -6.34
N HIS A 18 2.88 7.89 -5.62
CA HIS A 18 2.66 7.83 -4.17
C HIS A 18 3.70 8.60 -3.36
N VAL A 19 5.00 8.39 -3.65
CA VAL A 19 6.08 9.06 -2.90
C VAL A 19 6.07 10.59 -3.08
N SER A 20 5.39 11.08 -4.12
CA SER A 20 5.24 12.51 -4.38
C SER A 20 4.02 13.12 -3.68
N LEU A 21 3.08 12.29 -3.19
CA LEU A 21 1.88 12.72 -2.50
C LEU A 21 2.17 13.01 -1.02
N PRO A 22 1.75 14.15 -0.49
CA PRO A 22 1.83 14.39 0.94
C PRO A 22 0.87 13.47 1.68
N PHE A 23 1.35 12.81 2.74
CA PHE A 23 0.48 12.08 3.65
C PHE A 23 -0.61 13.01 4.21
N PRO A 24 -1.90 12.61 4.23
CA PRO A 24 -2.99 13.47 4.70
C PRO A 24 -2.78 13.90 6.16
N GLY A 25 -2.49 15.19 6.37
CA GLY A 25 -2.02 15.70 7.66
C GLY A 25 -2.98 15.44 8.84
N ARG A 26 -4.28 15.39 8.56
CA ARG A 26 -5.33 15.12 9.56
C ARG A 26 -5.27 13.72 10.14
N LEU A 27 -4.64 12.77 9.44
CA LEU A 27 -4.61 11.36 9.80
C LEU A 27 -3.36 10.93 10.59
N ARG A 28 -2.42 11.87 10.85
CA ARG A 28 -1.11 11.59 11.48
C ARG A 28 -1.17 11.08 12.92
N SER A 29 -2.33 11.11 13.55
CA SER A 29 -2.55 10.62 14.92
C SER A 29 -3.97 10.08 15.08
N VAL A 30 -4.54 9.56 13.98
CA VAL A 30 -5.91 9.05 13.95
C VAL A 30 -5.88 7.54 13.90
N ASP A 31 -6.56 6.94 14.87
CA ASP A 31 -6.97 5.55 14.82
C ASP A 31 -8.34 5.45 14.16
N VAL A 32 -8.43 4.66 13.09
CA VAL A 32 -9.69 4.29 12.43
C VAL A 32 -9.87 2.80 12.59
N ALA A 33 -11.00 2.38 13.16
CA ALA A 33 -11.28 0.97 13.47
C ALA A 33 -10.14 0.27 14.28
N GLY A 34 -9.45 1.04 15.15
CA GLY A 34 -8.31 0.54 15.94
C GLY A 34 -7.02 0.35 15.14
N VAL A 35 -6.91 0.99 13.97
CA VAL A 35 -5.72 0.98 13.13
C VAL A 35 -5.16 2.40 13.02
N GLU A 36 -3.90 2.55 13.43
CA GLU A 36 -3.17 3.81 13.32
C GLU A 36 -2.70 4.02 11.88
N LEU A 37 -3.23 5.06 11.24
CA LEU A 37 -3.14 5.23 9.79
C LEU A 37 -1.75 5.61 9.29
N ALA A 38 -0.92 6.29 10.09
CA ALA A 38 0.44 6.60 9.68
C ALA A 38 1.33 5.34 9.67
N MET A 39 1.19 4.46 10.67
CA MET A 39 1.86 3.16 10.69
C MET A 39 1.34 2.24 9.59
N LEU A 40 0.03 2.26 9.28
CA LEU A 40 -0.52 1.48 8.16
C LEU A 40 0.09 1.91 6.82
N ASP A 41 0.16 3.22 6.54
CA ASP A 41 0.82 3.77 5.36
C ASP A 41 2.29 3.35 5.29
N ALA A 42 3.05 3.61 6.37
CA ALA A 42 4.47 3.29 6.42
C ALA A 42 4.76 1.79 6.23
N ASP A 43 3.95 0.93 6.84
CA ASP A 43 4.09 -0.52 6.70
C ASP A 43 3.88 -0.97 5.26
N VAL A 44 2.79 -0.55 4.60
CA VAL A 44 2.50 -0.96 3.22
C VAL A 44 3.55 -0.38 2.27
N ALA A 45 3.88 0.90 2.43
CA ALA A 45 4.92 1.59 1.65
C ALA A 45 6.27 0.86 1.75
N GLY A 46 6.63 0.39 2.95
CA GLY A 46 7.84 -0.41 3.17
C GLY A 46 7.84 -1.75 2.43
N HIS A 47 6.71 -2.46 2.38
CA HIS A 47 6.59 -3.72 1.64
C HIS A 47 6.63 -3.50 0.12
N VAL A 48 5.96 -2.45 -0.38
CA VAL A 48 5.98 -2.10 -1.81
C VAL A 48 7.39 -1.70 -2.25
N SER A 49 8.07 -0.84 -1.49
CA SER A 49 9.46 -0.46 -1.78
C SER A 49 10.37 -1.69 -1.79
N PHE A 50 10.28 -2.56 -0.78
CA PHE A 50 11.09 -3.77 -0.72
C PHE A 50 10.83 -4.70 -1.92
N TRP A 51 9.57 -4.89 -2.31
CA TRP A 51 9.21 -5.71 -3.47
C TRP A 51 9.81 -5.18 -4.78
N LEU A 52 9.76 -3.85 -4.98
CA LEU A 52 10.38 -3.19 -6.13
C LEU A 52 11.90 -3.36 -6.12
N ASP A 53 12.55 -3.14 -4.97
CA ASP A 53 14.01 -3.28 -4.82
C ASP A 53 14.47 -4.74 -5.02
N ASN A 54 13.60 -5.70 -4.74
CA ASN A 54 13.87 -7.13 -4.81
C ASN A 54 13.27 -7.81 -6.06
N ARG A 55 13.12 -7.07 -7.16
CA ARG A 55 12.70 -7.60 -8.48
C ARG A 55 11.37 -8.36 -8.46
N GLY A 56 10.42 -7.88 -7.68
CA GLY A 56 9.09 -8.46 -7.63
C GLY A 56 8.94 -9.64 -6.67
N CYS A 57 9.88 -9.83 -5.73
CA CYS A 57 9.87 -10.97 -4.81
C CYS A 57 9.64 -10.57 -3.36
N LEU A 58 8.62 -11.16 -2.72
CA LEU A 58 8.45 -11.19 -1.26
C LEU A 58 8.62 -12.62 -0.74
N ASP A 59 9.22 -12.77 0.44
CA ASP A 59 9.12 -14.02 1.20
C ASP A 59 7.74 -14.17 1.85
N ASP A 60 7.41 -15.40 2.28
CA ASP A 60 6.11 -15.71 2.88
C ASP A 60 5.78 -14.85 4.10
N ARG A 61 6.78 -14.48 4.89
CA ARG A 61 6.59 -13.63 6.06
C ARG A 61 6.13 -12.23 5.64
N ARG A 62 6.79 -11.62 4.68
CA ARG A 62 6.44 -10.29 4.14
C ARG A 62 5.12 -10.32 3.39
N ARG A 63 4.85 -11.39 2.63
CA ARG A 63 3.56 -11.58 1.96
C ARG A 63 2.41 -11.65 2.97
N ASN A 64 2.55 -12.44 4.03
CA ASN A 64 1.54 -12.55 5.10
C ASN A 64 1.35 -11.24 5.87
N ALA A 65 2.43 -10.49 6.10
CA ALA A 65 2.36 -9.18 6.72
C ALA A 65 1.59 -8.19 5.83
N LEU A 66 1.90 -8.13 4.53
CA LEU A 66 1.21 -7.26 3.58
C LEU A 66 -0.26 -7.64 3.42
N ALA A 67 -0.62 -8.93 3.32
CA ALA A 67 -2.01 -9.39 3.28
C ALA A 67 -2.79 -9.05 4.57
N THR A 68 -2.10 -8.89 5.69
CA THR A 68 -2.72 -8.38 6.91
C THR A 68 -3.02 -6.89 6.80
N ARG A 69 -2.11 -6.09 6.22
CA ARG A 69 -2.33 -4.66 5.99
C ARG A 69 -3.38 -4.39 4.91
N GLU A 70 -3.43 -5.20 3.85
CA GLU A 70 -4.50 -5.18 2.85
C GLU A 70 -5.89 -5.26 3.50
N ARG A 71 -6.10 -6.22 4.41
CA ARG A 71 -7.37 -6.34 5.15
C ARG A 71 -7.65 -5.16 6.07
N GLN A 72 -6.61 -4.56 6.65
CA GLN A 72 -6.76 -3.32 7.43
C GLN A 72 -7.18 -2.16 6.52
N LEU A 73 -6.60 -2.03 5.32
CA LEU A 73 -7.00 -1.04 4.32
C LEU A 73 -8.47 -1.20 3.92
N ASP A 74 -8.93 -2.42 3.64
CA ASP A 74 -10.33 -2.70 3.35
C ASP A 74 -11.28 -2.29 4.48
N THR A 75 -10.79 -2.36 5.73
CA THR A 75 -11.58 -1.97 6.91
C THR A 75 -11.62 -0.46 7.11
N VAL A 76 -10.50 0.25 6.89
CA VAL A 76 -10.43 1.70 7.18
C VAL A 76 -10.92 2.57 6.04
N ILE A 77 -10.74 2.17 4.77
CA ILE A 77 -11.09 3.02 3.62
C ILE A 77 -12.59 3.44 3.61
N PRO A 78 -13.56 2.57 3.95
CA PRO A 78 -14.98 2.97 4.02
C PRO A 78 -15.28 4.07 5.04
N GLU A 79 -14.43 4.24 6.06
CA GLU A 79 -14.58 5.26 7.11
C GLU A 79 -13.90 6.59 6.75
N LEU A 80 -13.11 6.61 5.66
CA LEU A 80 -12.44 7.80 5.15
C LEU A 80 -13.31 8.50 4.10
N THR A 81 -13.02 9.78 3.83
CA THR A 81 -13.78 10.56 2.84
C THR A 81 -12.86 11.34 1.92
N GLY A 82 -13.33 11.61 0.70
CA GLY A 82 -12.63 12.48 -0.25
C GLY A 82 -11.20 12.04 -0.55
N GLU A 83 -10.26 12.98 -0.43
CA GLU A 83 -8.84 12.78 -0.73
C GLU A 83 -8.17 11.75 0.19
N GLU A 84 -8.62 11.62 1.43
CA GLU A 84 -8.10 10.64 2.39
C GLU A 84 -8.42 9.21 1.92
N ALA A 85 -9.67 8.96 1.52
CA ALA A 85 -10.07 7.67 0.99
C ALA A 85 -9.33 7.34 -0.33
N ALA A 86 -9.14 8.34 -1.19
CA ALA A 86 -8.42 8.18 -2.46
C ALA A 86 -6.94 7.82 -2.22
N TYR A 87 -6.28 8.47 -1.25
CA TYR A 87 -4.90 8.18 -0.87
C TYR A 87 -4.73 6.72 -0.42
N PHE A 88 -5.57 6.26 0.52
CA PHE A 88 -5.49 4.88 1.01
C PHE A 88 -5.96 3.84 -0.02
N ARG A 89 -6.84 4.20 -0.96
CA ARG A 89 -7.21 3.33 -2.09
C ARG A 89 -6.02 3.11 -3.02
N HIS A 90 -5.26 4.16 -3.35
CA HIS A 90 -4.04 4.03 -4.16
C HIS A 90 -3.02 3.09 -3.50
N LEU A 91 -2.89 3.17 -2.17
CA LEU A 91 -2.05 2.27 -1.38
C LEU A 91 -2.54 0.81 -1.43
N LEU A 92 -3.85 0.58 -1.34
CA LEU A 92 -4.47 -0.74 -1.46
C LEU A 92 -4.25 -1.34 -2.85
N ASP A 93 -4.44 -0.56 -3.91
CA ASP A 93 -4.25 -1.02 -5.28
C ASP A 93 -2.81 -1.51 -5.50
N MET A 94 -1.81 -0.81 -4.96
CA MET A 94 -0.41 -1.27 -4.98
C MET A 94 -0.23 -2.56 -4.17
N ALA A 95 -0.82 -2.66 -2.97
CA ALA A 95 -0.71 -3.85 -2.13
C ALA A 95 -1.29 -5.09 -2.81
N VAL A 96 -2.46 -4.98 -3.45
CA VAL A 96 -3.11 -6.07 -4.20
C VAL A 96 -2.21 -6.53 -5.35
N LEU A 97 -1.68 -5.60 -6.14
CA LEU A 97 -0.78 -5.95 -7.25
C LEU A 97 0.47 -6.69 -6.77
N VAL A 98 1.05 -6.28 -5.64
CA VAL A 98 2.21 -6.97 -5.03
C VAL A 98 1.85 -8.36 -4.53
N LEU A 99 0.66 -8.55 -3.96
CA LEU A 99 0.19 -9.85 -3.42
C LEU A 99 -0.20 -10.85 -4.51
N GLU A 100 -0.56 -10.38 -5.69
CA GLU A 100 -0.86 -11.22 -6.85
C GLU A 100 0.38 -11.60 -7.68
N ALA A 101 1.56 -11.04 -7.34
CA ALA A 101 2.88 -11.41 -7.88
C ALA A 101 3.35 -12.80 -7.46
#